data_AF-A0A4Q2KKV9-F1
#
_entry.id   AF-A0A4Q2KKV9-F1
#
_cell.length_a   1.000
_cell.length_b   1.000
_cell.length_c   1.000
_cell.angle_alpha   90.00
_cell.angle_beta   90.00
_cell.angle_gamma   90.00
#
_symmetry.space_group_name_H-M   'P 1'
#
loop_
_entity.id
_entity.type
_entity.pdbx_description
1 polymer ?
#
loop_
_entity_poly.entity_id
_entity_poly.type
_entity_poly.pdbx_seq_one_letter_code
_entity_poly.pdbx_strand_id
1 'polypeptide(L)'
;MEAFRHAPPTAEDMERMAQAVIDSLPEEFREPLRQVVVRIEEFATREQLDSVDIRSKWNLTGLYEGRPLDEQSIWDPGDLPPVISLFRQPLVREWRETGVDFADLVRHVVIHEAGHHFGFSDEEMHWLEESVDDELAP
;
A
#
# COMPACT_ATOMS: atom_id res chain seq x y z
N MET A 1 -6.71 9.75 -27.38
CA MET A 1 -5.65 8.91 -26.78
C MET A 1 -4.46 9.81 -26.45
N GLU A 2 -4.46 10.43 -25.27
CA GLU A 2 -3.37 11.31 -24.78
C GLU A 2 -2.82 10.84 -23.42
N ALA A 3 -2.93 9.56 -23.10
CA ALA A 3 -2.63 9.06 -21.76
C ALA A 3 -1.18 8.54 -21.63
N PHE A 4 -0.15 9.35 -21.90
CA PHE A 4 1.25 9.04 -21.51
C PHE A 4 2.13 10.27 -21.28
N ARG A 5 1.54 11.46 -21.02
CA ARG A 5 2.30 12.72 -20.95
C ARG A 5 2.73 13.15 -19.54
N HIS A 6 2.42 12.39 -18.50
CA HIS A 6 2.84 12.75 -17.14
C HIS A 6 4.09 11.99 -16.74
N ALA A 7 5.06 12.70 -16.16
CA ALA A 7 6.20 12.06 -15.51
C ALA A 7 5.67 11.16 -14.38
N PRO A 8 6.32 10.02 -14.09
CA PRO A 8 5.90 9.18 -12.98
C PRO A 8 5.94 10.00 -11.68
N PRO A 9 4.92 9.90 -10.81
CA PRO A 9 4.85 10.65 -9.54
C PRO A 9 6.12 10.46 -8.73
N THR A 10 6.61 11.47 -8.00
CA THR A 10 7.80 11.34 -7.13
C THR A 10 7.53 10.45 -5.91
N ALA A 11 8.56 10.04 -5.16
CA ALA A 11 8.35 9.22 -3.97
C ALA A 11 7.50 9.97 -2.94
N GLU A 12 7.70 11.28 -2.83
CA GLU A 12 6.91 12.17 -1.98
C GLU A 12 5.45 12.29 -2.46
N ASP A 13 5.20 12.30 -3.77
CA ASP A 13 3.84 12.25 -4.32
C ASP A 13 3.15 10.94 -3.95
N MET A 14 3.85 9.82 -4.07
CA MET A 14 3.31 8.50 -3.74
C MET A 14 3.00 8.36 -2.25
N GLU A 15 3.88 8.86 -1.39
CA GLU A 15 3.66 8.88 0.06
C GLU A 15 2.40 9.68 0.41
N ARG A 16 2.22 10.85 -0.21
CA ARG A 16 0.99 11.65 -0.05
C ARG A 16 -0.25 10.91 -0.54
N MET A 17 -0.18 10.25 -1.69
CA MET A 17 -1.31 9.48 -2.24
C MET A 17 -1.70 8.34 -1.29
N ALA A 18 -0.72 7.57 -0.81
CA ALA A 18 -0.96 6.48 0.12
C ALA A 18 -1.54 6.97 1.45
N GLN A 19 -1.05 8.09 1.99
CA GLN A 19 -1.61 8.68 3.19
C GLN A 19 -3.05 9.16 2.98
N ALA A 20 -3.33 9.80 1.84
CA ALA A 20 -4.69 10.24 1.51
C ALA A 20 -5.67 9.06 1.42
N VAL A 21 -5.22 7.93 0.85
CA VAL A 21 -6.01 6.69 0.83
C VAL A 21 -6.33 6.25 2.25
N ILE A 22 -5.33 6.13 3.13
CA ILE A 22 -5.55 5.73 4.53
C ILE A 22 -6.53 6.68 5.23
N ASP A 23 -6.37 7.99 5.04
CA ASP A 23 -7.21 9.00 5.68
C ASP A 23 -8.67 8.94 5.18
N SER A 24 -8.89 8.54 3.92
CA SER A 24 -10.23 8.37 3.34
C SER A 24 -10.94 7.06 3.73
N LEU A 25 -10.24 6.06 4.30
CA LEU A 25 -10.88 4.82 4.71
C LEU A 25 -11.91 5.05 5.83
N PRO A 26 -13.01 4.30 5.91
CA PRO A 26 -13.95 4.40 7.03
C PRO A 26 -13.26 4.17 8.38
N GLU A 27 -13.79 4.77 9.45
CA GLU A 27 -13.09 4.85 10.73
C GLU A 27 -12.70 3.49 11.34
N GLU A 28 -13.55 2.47 11.14
CA GLU A 28 -13.28 1.10 11.59
C GLU A 28 -12.07 0.45 10.91
N PHE A 29 -11.75 0.86 9.67
CA PHE A 29 -10.58 0.39 8.91
C PHE A 29 -9.38 1.32 9.07
N ARG A 30 -9.62 2.62 9.31
CA ARG A 30 -8.56 3.62 9.52
C ARG A 30 -7.86 3.47 10.86
N GLU A 31 -8.61 3.15 11.93
CA GLU A 31 -8.08 2.97 13.29
C GLU A 31 -6.82 2.08 13.36
N PRO A 32 -6.84 0.83 12.84
CA PRO A 32 -5.66 -0.04 12.87
C PRO A 32 -4.49 0.49 12.01
N LEU A 33 -4.78 1.33 11.01
CA LEU A 33 -3.77 1.90 10.12
C LEU A 33 -3.13 3.19 10.66
N ARG A 34 -3.66 3.80 11.74
CA ARG A 34 -3.11 5.05 12.30
C ARG A 34 -1.66 4.95 12.77
N GLN A 35 -1.21 3.76 13.13
CA GLN A 35 0.15 3.49 13.60
C GLN A 35 1.08 2.99 12.50
N VAL A 36 0.54 2.78 11.29
CA VAL A 36 1.30 2.28 10.15
C VAL A 36 2.13 3.40 9.53
N VAL A 37 3.41 3.11 9.29
CA VAL A 37 4.31 3.99 8.56
C VAL A 37 4.26 3.60 7.08
N VAL A 38 3.97 4.55 6.20
CA VAL A 38 4.12 4.33 4.76
C VAL A 38 5.57 4.61 4.36
N ARG A 39 6.17 3.71 3.59
CA ARG A 39 7.52 3.86 3.04
C ARG A 39 7.50 3.67 1.54
N ILE A 40 8.11 4.58 0.79
CA ILE A 40 8.26 4.46 -0.65
C ILE A 40 9.70 4.08 -0.99
N GLU A 41 9.88 2.93 -1.64
CA GLU A 41 11.19 2.44 -2.07
C GLU A 41 11.22 2.19 -3.58
N GLU A 42 12.40 2.17 -4.19
CA GLU A 42 12.51 1.91 -5.64
C GLU A 42 12.18 0.45 -5.97
N PHE A 43 12.64 -0.49 -5.13
CA PHE A 43 12.44 -1.93 -5.26
C PHE A 43 12.51 -2.61 -3.90
N ALA A 44 11.87 -3.77 -3.78
CA ALA A 44 12.04 -4.66 -2.63
C ALA A 44 13.48 -5.17 -2.48
N THR A 45 13.90 -5.34 -1.23
CA THR A 45 15.14 -6.02 -0.87
C THR A 45 15.04 -7.52 -1.16
N ARG A 46 16.16 -8.25 -1.08
CA ARG A 46 16.12 -9.72 -1.25
C ARG A 46 15.38 -10.38 -0.11
N GLU A 47 15.57 -9.86 1.10
CA GLU A 47 14.95 -10.34 2.32
C GLU A 47 13.42 -10.17 2.26
N GLN A 48 12.93 -9.04 1.77
CA GLN A 48 11.51 -8.79 1.54
C GLN A 48 10.92 -9.68 0.45
N LEU A 49 11.69 -10.05 -0.56
CA LEU A 49 11.24 -10.95 -1.63
C LEU A 49 11.16 -12.40 -1.17
N ASP A 50 12.16 -12.83 -0.40
CA ASP A 50 12.23 -14.17 0.18
C ASP A 50 11.12 -14.40 1.22
N SER A 51 10.69 -13.36 1.95
CA SER A 51 9.61 -13.48 2.95
C SER A 51 8.23 -13.79 2.36
N VAL A 52 8.02 -13.48 1.08
CA VAL A 52 6.76 -13.71 0.34
C VAL A 52 6.93 -14.68 -0.84
N ASP A 53 8.04 -15.41 -0.92
CA ASP A 53 8.39 -16.37 -2.00
C ASP A 53 8.29 -15.78 -3.43
N ILE A 54 8.63 -14.49 -3.59
CA ILE A 54 8.65 -13.81 -4.88
C ILE A 54 10.07 -13.74 -5.42
N ARG A 55 10.28 -14.29 -6.62
CA ARG A 55 11.63 -14.36 -7.23
C ARG A 55 12.08 -13.07 -7.91
N SER A 56 11.13 -12.24 -8.32
CA SER A 56 11.39 -11.06 -9.15
C SER A 56 10.92 -9.81 -8.41
N LYS A 57 11.84 -8.88 -8.16
CA LYS A 57 11.54 -7.55 -7.62
C LYS A 57 10.53 -6.73 -8.42
N TRP A 58 10.23 -7.13 -9.66
CA TRP A 58 9.23 -6.51 -10.52
C TRP A 58 7.81 -7.01 -10.27
N ASN A 59 7.65 -8.07 -9.48
CA ASN A 59 6.37 -8.72 -9.21
C ASN A 59 5.85 -8.39 -7.80
N LEU A 60 6.52 -7.51 -7.06
CA LEU A 60 6.13 -7.07 -5.73
C LEU A 60 5.95 -5.55 -5.78
N THR A 61 4.72 -5.09 -5.59
CA THR A 61 4.31 -3.67 -5.71
C THR A 61 4.07 -3.03 -4.36
N GLY A 62 3.61 -3.81 -3.38
CA GLY A 62 3.46 -3.44 -1.98
C GLY A 62 4.01 -4.53 -1.06
N LEU A 63 4.27 -4.20 0.20
CA LEU A 63 4.52 -5.18 1.25
C LEU A 63 4.15 -4.58 2.61
N TYR A 64 3.27 -5.25 3.34
CA TYR A 64 3.05 -4.98 4.75
C TYR A 64 4.07 -5.72 5.64
N GLU A 65 4.73 -5.00 6.54
CA GLU A 65 5.67 -5.52 7.54
C GLU A 65 5.22 -5.09 8.94
N GLY A 66 4.73 -6.01 9.76
CA GLY A 66 4.40 -5.73 11.17
C GLY A 66 4.21 -7.01 11.97
N ARG A 67 4.57 -6.99 13.26
CA ARG A 67 4.27 -8.10 14.18
C ARG A 67 2.83 -8.01 14.67
N PRO A 68 2.09 -9.13 14.70
CA PRO A 68 0.70 -9.12 15.15
C PRO A 68 0.61 -8.72 16.64
N LEU A 69 -0.46 -7.98 16.98
CA LEU A 69 -0.66 -7.34 18.29
C LEU A 69 -0.65 -8.33 19.47
N ASP A 70 -0.93 -9.61 19.23
CA ASP A 70 -0.94 -10.68 20.23
C ASP A 70 0.45 -11.19 20.63
N GLU A 71 1.48 -10.90 19.83
CA GLU A 71 2.89 -11.17 20.15
C GLU A 71 3.64 -9.95 20.71
N GLN A 72 2.99 -8.78 20.77
CA GLN A 72 3.54 -7.56 21.35
C GLN A 72 3.64 -7.69 22.87
N SER A 73 4.74 -8.26 23.33
CA SER A 73 5.04 -8.34 24.76
C SER A 73 5.34 -6.95 25.32
N ILE A 74 4.63 -6.57 26.37
CA ILE A 74 4.72 -5.33 27.18
C ILE A 74 6.17 -5.04 27.71
N TRP A 75 7.12 -5.93 27.43
CA TRP A 75 8.48 -5.96 27.97
C TRP A 75 9.57 -5.65 26.93
N ASP A 76 9.24 -5.43 25.65
CA ASP A 76 10.23 -5.13 24.61
C ASP A 76 10.05 -3.68 24.07
N PRO A 77 10.79 -2.68 24.60
CA PRO A 77 10.66 -1.28 24.20
C PRO A 77 11.25 -0.95 22.82
N GLY A 78 11.44 -1.97 21.96
CA GLY A 78 12.07 -1.86 20.64
C GLY A 78 11.17 -2.20 19.45
N ASP A 79 9.86 -2.38 19.65
CA ASP A 79 8.97 -2.72 18.53
C ASP A 79 8.77 -1.53 17.58
N LEU A 80 9.22 -1.73 16.35
CA LEU A 80 9.02 -0.77 15.26
C LEU A 80 7.53 -0.76 14.90
N PRO A 81 6.97 0.41 14.57
CA PRO A 81 5.60 0.47 14.06
C PRO A 81 5.46 -0.39 12.81
N PRO A 82 4.27 -0.93 12.53
CA PRO A 82 4.02 -1.61 11.27
C PRO A 82 4.32 -0.68 10.08
N VAL A 83 4.81 -1.24 8.98
CA VAL A 83 5.24 -0.50 7.80
C VAL A 83 4.52 -1.03 6.56
N ILE A 84 3.91 -0.16 5.77
CA ILE A 84 3.49 -0.48 4.39
C ILE A 84 4.56 0.08 3.45
N SER A 85 5.28 -0.82 2.79
CA SER A 85 6.25 -0.46 1.76
C SER A 85 5.60 -0.49 0.39
N LEU A 86 5.71 0.60 -0.38
CA LEU A 86 5.29 0.64 -1.79
C LEU A 86 6.53 0.72 -2.68
N PHE A 87 6.60 -0.15 -3.69
CA PHE A 87 7.73 -0.24 -4.60
C PHE A 87 7.44 0.52 -5.90
N ARG A 88 8.06 1.70 -6.01
CA ARG A 88 7.84 2.67 -7.08
C ARG A 88 8.10 2.10 -8.47
N GLN A 89 9.21 1.39 -8.70
CA GLN A 89 9.54 0.93 -10.07
C GLN A 89 8.58 -0.15 -10.57
N PRO A 90 8.20 -1.17 -9.77
CA PRO A 90 7.09 -2.07 -10.09
C PRO A 90 5.77 -1.35 -10.36
N LEU A 91 5.37 -0.43 -9.49
CA LEU A 91 4.12 0.35 -9.66
C LEU A 91 4.12 1.20 -10.93
N VAL A 92 5.23 1.90 -11.23
CA VAL A 92 5.36 2.70 -12.46
C VAL A 92 5.34 1.83 -13.70
N ARG A 93 5.89 0.61 -13.63
CA ARG A 93 5.82 -0.34 -14.73
C ARG A 93 4.37 -0.78 -14.96
N GLU A 94 3.69 -1.20 -13.91
CA GLU A 94 2.30 -1.64 -13.98
C GLU A 94 1.40 -0.51 -14.52
N TRP A 95 1.53 0.69 -13.99
CA TRP A 95 0.84 1.88 -14.48
C TRP A 95 1.03 2.11 -15.98
N ARG A 96 2.25 1.92 -16.49
CA ARG A 96 2.54 2.06 -17.93
C ARG A 96 1.96 0.92 -18.77
N GLU A 97 1.82 -0.26 -18.19
CA GLU A 97 1.29 -1.45 -18.86
C GLU A 97 -0.26 -1.45 -18.89
N THR A 98 -0.91 -1.02 -17.80
CA THR A 98 -2.37 -1.04 -17.64
C THR A 98 -3.03 0.27 -18.11
N GLY A 99 -2.37 1.41 -17.93
CA GLY A 99 -2.90 2.73 -18.29
C GLY A 99 -3.99 3.27 -17.37
N VAL A 100 -4.16 2.68 -16.18
CA VAL A 100 -5.06 3.18 -15.12
C VAL A 100 -4.54 4.48 -14.50
N ASP A 101 -5.33 5.17 -13.68
CA ASP A 101 -4.80 6.29 -12.90
C ASP A 101 -3.78 5.79 -11.87
N PHE A 102 -2.71 6.54 -11.64
CA PHE A 102 -1.66 6.11 -10.71
C PHE A 102 -2.17 6.15 -9.26
N ALA A 103 -3.06 7.07 -8.91
CA ALA A 103 -3.66 7.13 -7.59
C ALA A 103 -4.53 5.90 -7.32
N ASP A 104 -5.33 5.47 -8.31
CA ASP A 104 -6.12 4.23 -8.23
C ASP A 104 -5.23 3.01 -8.00
N LEU A 105 -4.10 2.94 -8.71
CA LEU A 105 -3.14 1.86 -8.52
C LEU A 105 -2.51 1.86 -7.12
N VAL A 106 -2.09 3.02 -6.62
CA VAL A 106 -1.54 3.14 -5.25
C VAL A 106 -2.58 2.71 -4.23
N ARG A 107 -3.81 3.16 -4.40
CA ARG A 107 -4.92 2.82 -3.52
C ARG A 107 -5.20 1.33 -3.49
N HIS A 108 -5.35 0.71 -4.65
CA HIS A 108 -5.59 -0.72 -4.78
C HIS A 108 -4.54 -1.51 -4.00
N VAL A 109 -3.25 -1.17 -4.17
CA VAL A 109 -2.16 -1.83 -3.46
C VAL A 109 -2.21 -1.57 -1.95
N VAL A 110 -2.44 -0.33 -1.51
CA VAL A 110 -2.54 -0.03 -0.06
C VAL A 110 -3.69 -0.80 0.60
N ILE A 111 -4.86 -0.85 -0.03
CA ILE A 111 -6.03 -1.57 0.50
C ILE A 111 -5.77 -3.08 0.50
N HIS A 112 -5.15 -3.63 -0.54
CA HIS A 112 -4.78 -5.06 -0.58
C HIS A 112 -3.78 -5.45 0.51
N GLU A 113 -2.70 -4.68 0.67
CA GLU A 113 -1.68 -4.95 1.68
C GLU A 113 -2.27 -4.84 3.10
N ALA A 114 -3.08 -3.81 3.35
CA ALA A 114 -3.79 -3.66 4.61
C ALA A 114 -4.77 -4.82 4.84
N GLY A 115 -5.58 -5.16 3.83
CA GLY A 115 -6.61 -6.19 3.95
C GLY A 115 -6.05 -7.57 4.22
N HIS A 116 -4.98 -7.97 3.54
CA HIS A 116 -4.31 -9.24 3.82
C HIS A 116 -3.74 -9.31 5.24
N HIS A 117 -3.23 -8.21 5.77
CA HIS A 117 -2.65 -8.20 7.11
C HIS A 117 -3.71 -8.16 8.23
N PHE A 118 -4.75 -7.34 8.07
CA PHE A 118 -5.80 -7.17 9.08
C PHE A 118 -6.93 -8.20 8.97
N GLY A 119 -6.90 -9.06 7.94
CA GLY A 119 -7.86 -10.13 7.74
C GLY A 119 -9.18 -9.67 7.14
N PHE A 120 -9.16 -8.62 6.31
CA PHE A 120 -10.33 -8.19 5.56
C PHE A 120 -10.67 -9.24 4.50
N SER A 121 -11.95 -9.50 4.33
CA SER A 121 -12.46 -10.32 3.25
C SER A 121 -12.30 -9.63 1.89
N ASP A 122 -12.27 -10.42 0.82
CA ASP A 122 -12.27 -9.89 -0.54
C ASP A 122 -13.45 -8.95 -0.81
N GLU A 123 -14.60 -9.20 -0.18
CA GLU A 123 -15.79 -8.33 -0.26
C GLU A 123 -15.56 -6.98 0.43
N GLU A 124 -14.93 -6.98 1.61
CA GLU A 124 -14.57 -5.74 2.32
C GLU A 124 -13.53 -4.94 1.53
N MET A 125 -12.51 -5.59 0.99
CA MET A 125 -11.48 -4.91 0.18
C MET A 125 -12.09 -4.28 -1.08
N HIS A 126 -12.97 -5.01 -1.79
CA HIS A 126 -13.66 -4.48 -2.96
C HIS A 126 -14.53 -3.27 -2.60
N TRP A 127 -15.29 -3.35 -1.52
CA TRP A 127 -16.13 -2.24 -1.06
C TRP A 127 -15.29 -1.02 -0.62
N LEU A 128 -14.12 -1.24 -0.02
CA LEU A 128 -13.16 -0.18 0.28
C LEU A 128 -12.58 0.46 -0.99
N GLU A 129 -12.33 -0.33 -2.03
CA GLU A 129 -11.93 0.13 -3.36
C GLU A 129 -13.04 0.87 -4.13
N GLU A 130 -14.31 0.68 -3.80
CA GLU A 130 -15.40 1.49 -4.36
C GLU A 130 -15.71 2.73 -3.51
N SER A 131 -15.61 2.65 -2.18
CA SER A 131 -16.03 3.73 -1.28
C SER A 131 -15.10 4.94 -1.28
N VAL A 132 -13.78 4.72 -1.26
CA VAL A 132 -12.80 5.82 -1.39
C VAL A 132 -12.84 6.46 -2.80
N ASP A 133 -13.45 5.83 -3.81
CA ASP A 133 -13.56 6.40 -5.19
C ASP A 133 -14.61 7.50 -5.20
N ASP A 134 -15.65 7.34 -4.37
CA ASP A 134 -16.72 8.31 -4.18
C ASP A 134 -16.23 9.53 -3.36
N GLU A 135 -15.29 9.35 -2.43
CA GLU A 135 -14.79 10.42 -1.55
C GLU A 135 -13.61 11.23 -2.14
N LEU A 136 -12.89 10.66 -3.12
CA LEU A 136 -11.83 11.35 -3.89
C LEU A 136 -12.36 12.00 -5.18
N ALA A 137 -13.64 11.82 -5.52
CA ALA A 137 -14.29 12.53 -6.61
C ALA A 137 -14.53 14.02 -6.25
N PRO A 138 -14.20 14.98 -7.13
CA PRO A 138 -14.33 16.42 -6.88
C PRO A 138 -15.77 16.94 -6.81
#